data_AF-A0A935EEE2-F1
#
_entry.id   AF-A0A935EEE2-F1
#
_cell.length_a   1.000
_cell.length_b   1.000
_cell.length_c   1.000
_cell.angle_alpha   90.00
_cell.angle_beta   90.00
_cell.angle_gamma   90.00
#
_symmetry.space_group_name_H-M   'P 1'
#
loop_
_entity.id
_entity.type
_entity.pdbx_description
1 polymer ?
#
loop_
_entity_poly.entity_id
_entity_poly.type
_entity_poly.pdbx_seq_one_letter_code
_entity_poly.pdbx_strand_id
1 'polypeptide(L)' 'MRMEGEEIHVTEEEASGGSQPHIVRYVLAASLLLAVIAMSAIWITGAAFG' A
#
# COMPACT_ATOMS: atom_id res chain seq x y z
N MET A 1 -41.15 -13.00 -17.96
CA MET A 1 -39.91 -12.48 -18.58
C MET A 1 -38.76 -12.94 -17.70
N ARG A 2 -37.94 -13.89 -18.17
CA ARG A 2 -36.74 -14.36 -17.47
C ARG A 2 -35.57 -13.77 -18.25
N MET A 3 -34.80 -12.90 -17.60
CA MET A 3 -33.58 -12.34 -18.20
C MET A 3 -32.46 -13.35 -17.97
N GLU A 4 -32.33 -14.33 -18.86
CA GLU A 4 -31.08 -15.08 -19.03
C GLU A 4 -30.24 -14.34 -20.06
N GLY A 5 -28.99 -14.01 -19.70
CA GLY A 5 -27.93 -13.86 -20.71
C GLY A 5 -27.37 -12.46 -20.98
N GLU A 6 -27.58 -11.46 -20.13
CA GLU A 6 -26.78 -10.22 -20.21
C GLU A 6 -25.68 -10.26 -19.14
N GLU A 7 -24.69 -11.13 -19.35
CA GLU A 7 -23.42 -11.05 -18.63
C GLU A 7 -22.74 -9.74 -19.05
N ILE A 8 -22.97 -8.68 -18.28
CA ILE A 8 -22.28 -7.40 -18.46
C ILE A 8 -20.79 -7.68 -18.18
N HIS A 9 -20.01 -7.81 -19.24
CA HIS A 9 -18.54 -7.85 -19.19
C HIS A 9 -18.05 -6.45 -18.80
N VAL A 10 -18.16 -6.13 -17.51
CA VAL A 10 -17.53 -4.95 -16.93
C VAL A 10 -16.05 -5.31 -16.75
N THR A 11 -15.15 -4.52 -17.32
CA THR A 11 -13.72 -4.68 -17.08
C THR A 11 -13.44 -4.52 -15.58
N GLU A 12 -12.42 -5.22 -15.04
CA GLU A 12 -12.10 -5.15 -13.60
C GLU A 12 -11.99 -3.70 -13.09
N GLU A 13 -11.51 -2.80 -13.93
CA GLU A 13 -11.37 -1.36 -13.65
C GLU A 13 -12.71 -0.65 -13.41
N GLU A 14 -13.76 -1.03 -14.15
CA GLU A 14 -15.10 -0.43 -14.06
C GLU A 14 -15.97 -1.12 -13.00
N ALA A 15 -15.66 -2.38 -12.64
CA ALA A 15 -16.26 -3.09 -11.52
C ALA A 15 -15.65 -2.70 -10.16
N SER A 16 -14.37 -2.31 -10.12
CA SER A 16 -13.67 -1.92 -8.89
C SER A 16 -13.86 -0.46 -8.47
N GLY A 17 -14.69 0.31 -9.19
CA GLY A 17 -14.94 1.72 -8.89
C GLY A 17 -13.78 2.66 -9.28
N GLY A 18 -12.98 2.29 -10.28
CA GLY A 18 -11.84 3.06 -10.78
C GLY A 18 -10.46 2.46 -10.44
N SER A 19 -9.41 3.08 -10.97
CA SER A 19 -8.00 2.66 -10.79
C SER A 19 -7.61 2.72 -9.31
N GLN A 20 -7.31 1.56 -8.70
CA GLN A 20 -6.86 1.46 -7.31
C GLN A 20 -5.42 1.96 -7.18
N PRO A 21 -5.19 3.20 -6.71
CA PRO A 21 -3.85 3.75 -6.63
C PRO A 21 -3.21 3.20 -5.37
N HIS A 22 -2.42 2.16 -5.55
CA HIS A 22 -1.71 1.47 -4.48
C HIS A 22 -0.51 2.26 -3.90
N ILE A 23 -0.51 3.58 -4.06
CA ILE A 23 0.55 4.47 -3.56
C ILE A 23 0.62 4.45 -2.04
N VAL A 24 -0.53 4.37 -1.35
CA VAL A 24 -0.59 4.42 0.12
C VAL A 24 0.18 3.26 0.78
N ARG A 25 0.18 2.05 0.19
CA ARG A 25 0.96 0.93 0.75
C ARG A 25 2.46 1.19 0.69
N TYR A 26 2.94 1.87 -0.34
CA TYR A 26 4.36 2.23 -0.45
C TYR A 26 4.75 3.35 0.51
N VAL A 27 3.87 4.34 0.69
CA VAL A 27 4.11 5.42 1.67
C VAL A 27 4.19 4.86 3.09
N LEU A 28 3.26 3.96 3.46
CA LEU A 28 3.26 3.29 4.76
C LEU A 28 4.51 2.43 4.96
N ALA A 29 4.91 1.65 3.95
CA ALA A 29 6.12 0.84 4.03
C ALA A 29 7.38 1.70 4.16
N ALA A 30 7.47 2.81 3.41
CA ALA A 30 8.61 3.72 3.45
C ALA A 30 8.73 4.44 4.80
N SER A 31 7.62 4.94 5.36
CA SER A 31 7.64 5.63 6.65
C SER A 31 8.01 4.69 7.79
N LEU A 32 7.49 3.47 7.78
CA LEU A 32 7.84 2.43 8.74
C LEU A 32 9.34 2.10 8.68
N LEU A 33 9.87 1.89 7.47
CA LEU A 33 11.29 1.59 7.28
C LEU A 33 12.17 2.74 7.81
N LEU A 34 11.84 3.98 7.46
CA LEU A 34 12.58 5.15 7.93
C LEU A 34 12.56 5.29 9.45
N ALA A 35 11.40 5.07 10.10
CA ALA A 35 11.29 5.13 11.55
C ALA A 35 12.16 4.08 12.25
N VAL A 36 12.15 2.84 11.75
CA VAL A 36 12.99 1.75 12.28
C VAL A 36 14.47 2.07 12.11
N ILE A 37 14.89 2.57 10.95
CA ILE A 37 16.27 2.96 10.69
C ILE A 37 16.70 4.09 11.62
N ALA A 38 15.87 5.12 11.77
CA ALA A 38 16.16 6.26 12.64
C ALA A 38 16.30 5.82 14.11
N MET A 39 15.36 5.01 14.60
CA MET A 39 15.42 4.49 15.97
C MET A 39 16.66 3.62 16.19
N SER A 40 16.98 2.75 15.24
CA SER A 40 18.19 1.91 15.28
C SER A 40 19.47 2.76 15.28
N ALA A 41 19.52 3.79 14.44
CA ALA A 41 20.66 4.69 14.34
C ALA A 41 20.91 5.44 15.67
N ILE A 42 19.86 5.91 16.35
CA ILE A 42 19.99 6.60 17.64
C ILE A 42 20.64 5.69 18.69
N TRP A 43 20.20 4.45 18.80
CA TRP A 43 20.78 3.49 19.76
C TRP A 43 22.20 3.10 19.39
N ILE A 44 22.45 2.81 18.11
CA ILE A 44 23.78 2.40 17.64
C ILE A 44 24.79 3.53 17.82
N THR A 45 24.44 4.76 17.45
CA THR A 45 25.34 5.92 17.62
C THR A 45 25.56 6.25 19.10
N GLY A 46 24.51 6.19 19.92
CA GLY A 46 24.64 6.35 21.37
C GLY A 46 25.53 5.28 22.02
N ALA A 47 25.47 4.03 21.55
CA ALA A 47 26.30 2.94 22.07
C ALA A 47 27.73 2.93 21.51
N ALA A 48 27.94 3.41 20.29
CA ALA A 48 29.25 3.40 19.63
C ALA A 48 30.13 4.59 20.02
N PHE A 49 29.54 5.72 20.39
CA PHE A 49 30.25 6.96 20.76
C PHE A 49 30.13 7.34 22.24
N GLY A 50 29.37 6.56 23.03
CA GLY A 50 29.16 6.75 24.46
C GLY A 50 30.03 5.87 25.35
#